data_AF-A0A261TCX1-F1
#
_entry.id   AF-A0A261TCX1-F1
#
_cell.length_a   1.000
_cell.length_b   1.000
_cell.length_c   1.000
_cell.angle_alpha   90.00
_cell.angle_beta   90.00
_cell.angle_gamma   90.00
#
_symmetry.space_group_name_H-M   'P 1'
#
loop_
_entity.id
_entity.type
_entity.pdbx_description
1 polymer ?
#
loop_
_entity_poly.entity_id
_entity_poly.type
_entity_poly.pdbx_seq_one_letter_code
_entity_poly.pdbx_strand_id
1 'polypeptide(L)'
;MIPFAIQTIANGIAFMTQPKSALMSLRMTPQGKALLALCAQHEHRSMASMMEHMVHTYAASHGIALPAAEPELNKNTTKKL
;
A
#
# COMPACT_ATOMS: atom_id res chain seq x y z
N MET A 1 16.12 31.14 -10.48
CA MET A 1 15.39 31.32 -9.21
C MET A 1 13.90 31.48 -9.50
N ILE A 2 13.14 30.38 -9.40
CA ILE A 2 11.67 30.33 -9.22
C ILE A 2 11.45 29.09 -8.33
N PRO A 3 10.64 29.17 -7.24
CA PRO A 3 10.85 28.32 -6.07
C PRO A 3 10.29 26.89 -6.22
N PHE A 4 10.91 25.99 -5.46
CA PHE A 4 10.71 24.54 -5.30
C PHE A 4 9.31 24.12 -4.77
N ALA A 5 8.29 24.99 -4.87
CA ALA A 5 7.05 24.91 -4.10
C ALA A 5 5.84 24.29 -4.83
N ILE A 6 6.02 23.72 -6.03
CA ILE A 6 4.92 23.08 -6.81
C ILE A 6 5.08 21.55 -6.91
N GLN A 7 6.08 20.93 -6.26
CA GLN A 7 6.16 19.46 -6.26
C GLN A 7 5.28 18.80 -5.17
N THR A 8 4.86 19.55 -4.15
CA THR A 8 4.13 19.01 -2.99
C THR A 8 2.65 18.75 -3.28
N ILE A 9 2.01 19.49 -4.18
CA ILE A 9 0.55 19.36 -4.41
C ILE A 9 0.21 18.12 -5.25
N ALA A 10 1.13 17.63 -6.09
CA ALA A 10 0.92 16.42 -6.89
C ALA A 10 0.84 15.13 -6.03
N ASN A 11 1.51 15.10 -4.86
CA ASN A 11 1.45 13.95 -3.96
C ASN A 11 0.18 13.90 -3.11
N GLY A 12 -0.56 15.02 -2.98
CA GLY A 12 -1.77 15.10 -2.17
C GLY A 12 -3.02 14.52 -2.85
N ILE A 13 -3.04 14.42 -4.18
CA ILE A 13 -4.23 14.02 -4.96
C ILE A 13 -4.10 12.60 -5.55
N ALA A 14 -2.89 12.01 -5.53
CA ALA A 14 -2.65 10.64 -5.98
C ALA A 14 -2.99 9.56 -4.93
N PHE A 15 -3.38 9.96 -3.71
CA PHE A 15 -3.75 9.00 -2.65
C PHE A 15 -5.19 8.46 -2.77
N MET A 16 -6.01 8.97 -3.70
CA MET A 16 -7.41 8.56 -3.88
C MET A 16 -7.66 7.62 -5.05
N THR A 17 -6.62 7.19 -5.76
CA THR A 17 -6.68 6.08 -6.73
C THR A 17 -5.85 4.90 -6.25
N GLN A 18 -5.93 4.58 -4.96
CA GLN A 18 -5.42 3.31 -4.45
C GLN A 18 -6.11 2.19 -5.24
N PRO A 19 -5.37 1.28 -5.89
CA PRO A 19 -6.00 0.12 -6.52
C PRO A 19 -6.85 -0.59 -5.47
N LYS A 20 -8.07 -0.99 -5.87
CA LYS A 20 -9.06 -1.65 -5.00
C LYS A 20 -8.34 -2.66 -4.09
N SER A 21 -8.48 -2.49 -2.78
CA SER A 21 -7.95 -3.42 -1.79
C SER A 21 -8.29 -4.85 -2.22
N ALA A 22 -7.26 -5.66 -2.47
CA ALA A 22 -7.44 -7.04 -2.89
C ALA A 22 -7.89 -7.89 -1.69
N LEU A 23 -8.82 -8.81 -1.90
CA LEU A 23 -9.27 -9.71 -0.84
C LEU A 23 -8.12 -10.62 -0.40
N MET A 24 -7.74 -10.56 0.89
CA MET A 24 -6.76 -11.47 1.49
C MET A 24 -7.45 -12.50 2.38
N SER A 25 -7.38 -13.78 2.00
CA SER A 25 -7.85 -14.90 2.83
C SER A 25 -6.74 -15.40 3.73
N LEU A 26 -6.93 -15.36 5.05
CA LEU A 26 -5.93 -15.73 6.04
C LEU A 26 -6.50 -16.75 7.03
N ARG A 27 -5.80 -17.88 7.20
CA ARG A 27 -6.06 -18.84 8.28
C ARG A 27 -5.10 -18.57 9.43
N MET A 28 -5.62 -18.50 10.64
CA MET A 28 -4.84 -18.29 11.86
C MET A 28 -5.50 -19.04 13.02
N THR A 29 -4.76 -19.24 14.11
CA THR A 29 -5.31 -19.82 15.33
C THR A 29 -6.33 -18.87 15.97
N PRO A 30 -7.29 -19.39 16.76
CA PRO A 30 -8.25 -18.53 17.48
C PRO A 30 -7.57 -17.49 18.37
N GLN A 31 -6.48 -17.88 19.03
CA GLN A 31 -5.66 -17.00 19.86
C GLN A 31 -5.00 -15.90 19.04
N GLY A 32 -4.45 -16.22 17.86
CA GLY A 32 -3.87 -15.23 16.96
C GLY A 32 -4.89 -14.20 16.48
N LYS A 33 -6.11 -14.64 16.18
CA LYS A 33 -7.22 -13.73 15.81
C LYS A 33 -7.60 -12.80 16.95
N ALA A 34 -7.68 -13.31 18.17
CA ALA A 34 -8.01 -12.52 19.36
C ALA A 34 -6.93 -11.45 19.63
N LEU A 35 -5.65 -11.83 19.55
CA LEU A 35 -4.54 -10.89 19.69
C LEU A 35 -4.57 -9.79 18.63
N LEU A 36 -4.78 -10.16 17.35
CA LEU A 36 -4.90 -9.18 16.28
C LEU A 36 -6.05 -8.19 16.52
N ALA A 37 -7.20 -8.69 16.99
CA ALA A 37 -8.35 -7.85 17.33
C ALA A 37 -8.04 -6.89 18.49
N LEU A 38 -7.28 -7.32 19.50
CA LEU A 38 -6.85 -6.45 20.60
C LEU A 38 -5.88 -5.36 20.10
N CYS A 39 -4.90 -5.70 19.27
CA CYS A 39 -3.98 -4.73 18.68
C CYS A 39 -4.73 -3.71 17.81
N ALA A 40 -5.68 -4.16 16.99
CA ALA A 40 -6.49 -3.30 16.15
C ALA A 40 -7.35 -2.33 16.98
N GLN A 41 -7.95 -2.80 18.08
CA GLN A 41 -8.71 -1.97 19.02
C GLN A 41 -7.82 -0.93 19.71
N HIS A 42 -6.64 -1.34 20.16
CA HIS A 42 -5.67 -0.46 20.82
C HIS A 42 -5.23 0.71 19.92
N GLU A 43 -5.15 0.49 18.61
CA GLU A 43 -4.77 1.52 17.64
C GLU A 43 -5.97 2.14 16.89
N HIS A 44 -7.19 1.91 17.38
CA HIS A 44 -8.43 2.46 16.83
C HIS A 44 -8.62 2.25 15.32
N ARG A 45 -8.18 1.11 14.79
CA ARG A 45 -8.27 0.78 13.36
C ARG A 45 -8.89 -0.60 13.11
N SER A 46 -9.26 -0.86 11.87
CA SER A 46 -9.76 -2.18 11.47
C SER A 46 -8.67 -3.25 11.57
N MET A 47 -9.06 -4.52 11.72
CA MET A 47 -8.10 -5.63 11.72
C MET A 47 -7.32 -5.74 10.40
N ALA A 48 -7.93 -5.38 9.26
CA ALA A 48 -7.26 -5.35 7.97
C ALA A 48 -6.19 -4.26 7.92
N SER A 49 -6.53 -3.05 8.36
CA SER A 49 -5.58 -1.93 8.45
C SER A 49 -4.44 -2.23 9.45
N MET A 50 -4.74 -2.95 10.54
CA MET A 50 -3.72 -3.43 11.47
C MET A 50 -2.75 -4.41 10.79
N MET A 51 -3.26 -5.33 9.99
CA MET A 51 -2.43 -6.25 9.21
C MET A 51 -1.54 -5.52 8.20
N GLU A 52 -2.09 -4.57 7.44
CA GLU A 52 -1.31 -3.74 6.52
C GLU A 52 -0.20 -2.99 7.26
N HIS A 53 -0.51 -2.37 8.40
CA HIS A 53 0.48 -1.69 9.22
C HIS A 53 1.59 -2.63 9.70
N MET A 54 1.23 -3.83 10.20
CA MET A 54 2.22 -4.82 10.62
C MET A 54 3.13 -5.26 9.47
N VAL A 55 2.58 -5.48 8.27
CA VAL A 55 3.37 -5.84 7.09
C VAL A 55 4.34 -4.73 6.72
N HIS A 56 3.87 -3.47 6.66
CA HIS A 56 4.72 -2.33 6.36
C HIS A 56 5.84 -2.13 7.39
N THR A 57 5.51 -2.21 8.69
CA THR A 57 6.48 -2.06 9.79
C THR A 57 7.50 -3.19 9.80
N TYR A 58 7.06 -4.43 9.54
CA TYR A 58 7.97 -5.57 9.42
C TYR A 58 8.92 -5.39 8.22
N ALA A 59 8.38 -5.03 7.06
CA ALA A 59 9.17 -4.81 5.86
C ALA A 59 10.20 -3.69 6.04
N ALA A 60 9.80 -2.56 6.64
CA ALA A 60 10.68 -1.44 6.92
C ALA A 60 11.81 -1.81 7.90
N SER A 61 11.51 -2.58 8.96
CA SER A 61 12.52 -3.00 9.94
C SER A 61 13.51 -4.03 9.41
N HIS A 62 13.14 -4.77 8.35
CA HIS A 62 13.98 -5.81 7.73
C HIS A 62 14.57 -5.39 6.38
N GLY A 63 14.28 -4.18 5.89
CA GLY A 63 14.75 -3.71 4.58
C GLY A 63 14.12 -4.46 3.40
N ILE A 64 12.92 -5.02 3.56
CA ILE A 64 12.19 -5.72 2.51
C ILE A 64 11.43 -4.68 1.68
N ALA A 65 11.77 -4.57 0.39
CA ALA A 65 11.07 -3.69 -0.55
C ALA A 65 10.47 -4.50 -1.69
N LEU A 66 9.27 -4.12 -2.14
CA LEU A 66 8.74 -4.62 -3.41
C LEU A 66 9.57 -4.02 -4.56
N PRO A 67 9.90 -4.81 -5.60
CA PRO A 67 10.50 -4.25 -6.81
C PRO A 67 9.54 -3.21 -7.40
N ALA A 68 10.05 -2.04 -7.77
CA ALA A 68 9.24 -1.04 -8.46
C ALA A 68 8.68 -1.67 -9.73
N ALA A 69 7.35 -1.59 -9.91
CA ALA A 69 6.73 -2.04 -11.15
C ALA A 69 7.33 -1.21 -12.30
N GLU A 70 8.04 -1.87 -13.22
CA GLU A 70 8.46 -1.22 -14.44
C GLU A 70 7.22 -0.75 -15.20
N PRO A 71 7.20 0.48 -15.73
CA PRO A 71 6.08 0.93 -16.54
C PRO A 71 6.02 0.06 -17.80
N GLU A 72 5.00 -0.79 -17.87
CA GLU A 72 4.65 -1.56 -19.07
C GLU A 72 4.50 -0.59 -20.26
N LEU A 73 5.53 -0.55 -21.12
CA LEU A 73 5.55 0.25 -22.34
C LEU A 73 4.45 -0.29 -23.27
N ASN A 74 3.32 0.41 -23.31
CA ASN A 74 2.24 0.17 -24.24
C ASN A 74 2.75 0.28 -25.69
N LYS A 75 2.73 -0.84 -26.43
CA LYS A 75 3.26 -0.96 -27.81
C LYS A 75 2.22 -0.66 -28.92
N ASN A 76 1.06 -0.05 -28.62
CA ASN A 76 0.04 0.19 -29.64
C ASN A 76 0.15 1.57 -30.33
N THR A 77 1.30 1.86 -30.94
CA THR A 77 1.38 2.90 -31.98
C THR A 77 2.17 2.35 -33.16
N THR A 78 1.44 1.91 -34.20
CA THR A 78 1.70 2.09 -35.64
C THR A 78 1.06 0.95 -36.44
N LYS A 79 -0.02 1.24 -37.18
CA LYS A 79 -0.12 0.98 -38.62
C LYS A 79 -1.13 1.96 -39.23
N LYS A 80 -0.64 3.15 -39.58
CA LYS A 80 -1.22 3.99 -40.61
C LYS A 80 -0.22 3.99 -41.75
N LEU A 81 -0.54 3.29 -42.84
CA LEU A 81 -0.09 3.59 -44.19
C LEU A 81 -1.10 2.97 -45.15
#